data_AF-A0A0L7LJ53-F1
#
_entry.id   AF-A0A0L7LJ53-F1
#
_cell.length_a   1.000
_cell.length_b   1.000
_cell.length_c   1.000
_cell.angle_alpha   90.00
_cell.angle_beta   90.00
_cell.angle_gamma   90.00
#
_symmetry.space_group_name_H-M   'P 1'
#
loop_
_entity.id
_entity.type
_entity.pdbx_description
1 polymer ?
#
loop_
_entity_poly.entity_id
_entity_poly.type
_entity_poly.pdbx_seq_one_letter_code
_entity_poly.pdbx_strand_id
1 'polypeptide(L)'
;VHSSKRKPFFQASYLYRNLHLSVGGATPVKDGAANTNMTKAYQVVDHQHDALVIGAGGAGLRAAFGLVQEGFKTAVVTKLFPTRSHTVAAQGGINAALGNMEDDNWLWHMYDTDAIHYMTREAPHAVIELDNYGMPFSRTPEGRIYQRAFGGQSLKFGKGGQAHRCCAVADRQ
;
A
#
# COMPACT_ATOMS: atom_id res chain seq x y z
N VAL A 1 5.23 -33.94 -39.27
CA VAL A 1 6.10 -32.87 -39.80
C VAL A 1 5.22 -31.80 -40.42
N HIS A 2 5.20 -30.58 -39.83
CA HIS A 2 4.80 -29.26 -40.39
C HIS A 2 3.48 -29.17 -41.21
N SER A 3 2.53 -28.25 -41.02
CA SER A 3 2.53 -26.88 -40.50
C SER A 3 1.06 -26.43 -40.44
N SER A 4 0.57 -25.99 -39.27
CA SER A 4 -0.78 -25.40 -39.14
C SER A 4 -0.63 -23.88 -38.99
N LYS A 5 -0.91 -23.16 -40.08
CA LYS A 5 -0.89 -21.69 -40.16
C LYS A 5 -1.98 -21.09 -39.28
N ARG A 6 -1.60 -20.43 -38.17
CA ARG A 6 -2.48 -19.53 -37.41
C ARG A 6 -2.66 -18.23 -38.18
N LYS A 7 -3.92 -17.78 -38.30
CA LYS A 7 -4.31 -16.49 -38.92
C LYS A 7 -3.82 -15.32 -38.04
N PRO A 8 -3.43 -14.17 -38.62
CA PRO A 8 -2.93 -13.03 -37.84
C PRO A 8 -4.10 -12.34 -37.13
N PHE A 9 -3.89 -12.06 -35.84
CA PHE A 9 -4.81 -11.28 -35.01
C PHE A 9 -4.70 -9.81 -35.39
N PHE A 10 -5.84 -9.12 -35.47
CA PHE A 10 -5.96 -7.71 -35.81
C PHE A 10 -5.01 -6.83 -34.98
N GLN A 11 -4.22 -6.02 -35.68
CA GLN A 11 -3.33 -5.01 -35.10
C GLN A 11 -4.18 -3.78 -34.74
N ALA A 12 -4.62 -3.69 -33.48
CA ALA A 12 -5.22 -2.47 -32.95
C ALA A 12 -4.10 -1.45 -32.73
N SER A 13 -4.04 -0.43 -33.58
CA SER A 13 -3.16 0.73 -33.43
C SER A 13 -3.64 1.57 -32.24
N TYR A 14 -3.10 1.29 -31.04
CA TYR A 14 -3.23 2.21 -29.92
C TYR A 14 -2.27 3.38 -30.13
N LEU A 15 -2.84 4.57 -30.40
CA LEU A 15 -2.15 5.84 -30.37
C LEU A 15 -1.60 6.07 -28.95
N TYR A 16 -0.30 5.87 -28.79
CA TYR A 16 0.41 6.20 -27.56
C TYR A 16 0.39 7.72 -27.37
N ARG A 17 -0.38 8.19 -26.38
CA ARG A 17 -0.14 9.52 -25.81
C ARG A 17 1.10 9.43 -24.93
N ASN A 18 2.21 9.97 -25.41
CA ASN A 18 3.39 10.23 -24.59
C ASN A 18 2.98 11.22 -23.48
N LEU A 19 2.81 10.72 -22.26
CA LEU A 19 2.54 11.58 -21.11
C LEU A 19 3.87 12.19 -20.63
N HIS A 20 4.20 13.37 -21.16
CA HIS A 20 5.30 14.20 -20.68
C HIS A 20 4.79 15.11 -19.56
N LEU A 21 5.20 14.86 -18.31
CA LEU A 21 4.91 15.77 -17.19
C LEU A 21 5.78 17.03 -17.31
N SER A 22 5.18 18.16 -17.65
CA SER A 22 5.80 19.48 -17.55
C SER A 22 5.35 20.14 -16.25
N VAL A 23 6.29 20.43 -15.35
CA VAL A 23 6.05 21.29 -14.19
C VAL A 23 6.12 22.75 -14.66
N GLY A 24 4.97 23.42 -14.61
CA GLY A 24 4.87 24.89 -14.61
C GLY A 24 4.51 25.56 -15.95
N GLY A 25 3.38 26.27 -15.97
CA GLY A 25 3.13 27.44 -16.81
C GLY A 25 2.63 27.19 -18.23
N ALA A 26 1.33 27.43 -18.45
CA ALA A 26 0.62 27.43 -19.71
C ALA A 26 1.41 27.91 -20.95
N THR A 27 1.62 27.01 -21.93
CA THR A 27 1.60 27.28 -23.38
C THR A 27 1.63 25.94 -24.15
N PRO A 28 0.98 25.84 -25.33
CA PRO A 28 0.94 24.59 -26.09
C PRO A 28 2.25 24.43 -26.88
N VAL A 29 3.05 23.42 -26.54
CA VAL A 29 4.32 23.11 -27.20
C VAL A 29 4.05 22.23 -28.43
N LYS A 30 4.37 22.76 -29.62
CA LYS A 30 4.44 22.03 -30.89
C LYS A 30 5.57 20.99 -30.84
N ASP A 31 5.39 19.86 -31.52
CA ASP A 31 6.38 18.80 -31.71
C ASP A 31 7.74 19.41 -32.12
N GLY A 32 8.63 19.54 -31.12
CA GLY A 32 9.93 20.15 -31.24
C GLY A 32 10.98 19.12 -30.84
N ALA A 33 11.98 18.94 -31.70
CA ALA A 33 13.12 18.06 -31.51
C ALA A 33 13.62 18.09 -30.06
N ALA A 34 13.73 16.91 -29.45
CA ALA A 34 14.28 16.75 -28.10
C ALA A 34 15.61 17.51 -27.99
N ASN A 35 15.74 18.32 -26.93
CA ASN A 35 16.93 19.13 -26.68
C ASN A 35 18.12 18.21 -26.33
N THR A 36 18.90 17.84 -27.35
CA THR A 36 19.97 16.82 -27.32
C THR A 36 21.19 17.17 -26.45
N ASN A 37 21.21 18.34 -25.80
CA ASN A 37 22.39 18.81 -25.05
C ASN A 37 22.47 18.27 -23.61
N MET A 38 21.35 17.87 -22.98
CA MET A 38 21.36 17.26 -21.64
C MET A 38 21.76 15.77 -21.65
N THR A 39 21.51 15.07 -22.76
CA THR A 39 21.73 13.62 -22.93
C THR A 39 23.19 13.21 -23.15
N LYS A 40 24.11 14.14 -23.38
CA LYS A 40 25.54 13.81 -23.55
C LYS A 40 26.29 13.59 -22.24
N ALA A 41 25.81 14.16 -21.13
CA ALA A 41 26.48 14.10 -19.83
C ALA A 41 26.04 12.91 -18.96
N TYR A 42 24.81 12.41 -19.15
CA TYR A 42 24.25 11.31 -18.38
C TYR A 42 23.63 10.27 -19.31
N GLN A 43 24.05 9.02 -19.16
CA GLN A 43 23.41 7.88 -19.82
C GLN A 43 22.01 7.71 -19.25
N VAL A 44 21.00 7.69 -20.13
CA VAL A 44 19.60 7.41 -19.77
C VAL A 44 19.33 5.93 -20.02
N VAL A 45 18.74 5.25 -19.04
CA VAL A 45 18.35 3.83 -19.14
C VAL A 45 16.84 3.72 -19.04
N ASP A 46 16.21 3.13 -20.06
CA ASP A 46 14.76 2.94 -20.13
C ASP A 46 14.36 1.54 -19.64
N HIS A 47 13.24 1.47 -18.93
CA HIS A 47 12.66 0.23 -18.41
C HIS A 47 11.15 0.17 -18.66
N GLN A 48 10.60 -1.01 -18.95
CA GLN A 48 9.17 -1.24 -19.15
C GLN A 48 8.59 -2.24 -18.15
N HIS A 49 7.52 -1.82 -17.48
CA HIS A 49 6.78 -2.52 -16.43
C HIS A 49 5.29 -2.17 -16.54
N ASP A 50 4.41 -3.02 -16.03
CA ASP A 50 2.96 -2.76 -16.01
C ASP A 50 2.60 -1.74 -14.92
N ALA A 51 3.35 -1.76 -13.80
CA ALA A 51 3.19 -0.84 -12.68
C ALA A 51 4.54 -0.43 -12.08
N LEU A 52 4.59 0.81 -11.59
CA LEU A 52 5.73 1.37 -10.85
C LEU A 52 5.25 1.83 -9.46
N VAL A 53 5.85 1.26 -8.42
CA VAL A 53 5.64 1.67 -7.03
C VAL A 53 6.86 2.47 -6.57
N ILE A 54 6.64 3.71 -6.12
CA ILE A 54 7.70 4.58 -5.60
C ILE A 54 7.60 4.60 -4.08
N GLY A 55 8.60 3.99 -3.43
CA GLY A 55 8.70 3.83 -1.99
C GLY A 55 8.50 2.38 -1.54
N ALA A 56 9.37 1.92 -0.64
CA ALA A 56 9.35 0.56 -0.07
C ALA A 56 9.07 0.58 1.44
N GLY A 57 8.20 1.48 1.89
CA GLY A 57 7.59 1.41 3.22
C GLY A 57 6.42 0.42 3.26
N GLY A 58 5.71 0.31 4.40
CA GLY A 58 4.63 -0.68 4.57
C GLY A 58 3.57 -0.61 3.47
N ALA A 59 3.09 0.60 3.13
CA ALA A 59 2.11 0.80 2.07
C ALA A 59 2.63 0.40 0.68
N GLY A 60 3.85 0.82 0.32
CA GLY A 60 4.45 0.53 -0.98
C GLY A 60 4.71 -0.96 -1.18
N LEU A 61 5.23 -1.64 -0.16
CA LEU A 61 5.43 -3.08 -0.21
C LEU A 61 4.10 -3.85 -0.30
N ARG A 62 3.07 -3.47 0.46
CA ARG A 62 1.75 -4.12 0.39
C ARG A 62 1.09 -3.93 -0.98
N ALA A 63 1.23 -2.75 -1.57
CA ALA A 63 0.73 -2.46 -2.91
C ALA A 63 1.49 -3.26 -3.98
N ALA A 64 2.82 -3.27 -3.93
CA ALA A 64 3.66 -4.03 -4.85
C ALA A 64 3.36 -5.53 -4.79
N PHE A 65 3.23 -6.08 -3.57
CA PHE A 65 2.85 -7.48 -3.37
C PHE A 65 1.50 -7.80 -3.99
N GLY A 66 0.48 -6.96 -3.76
CA GLY A 66 -0.85 -7.14 -4.35
C GLY A 66 -0.82 -7.12 -5.89
N LEU A 67 -0.09 -6.17 -6.49
CA LEU A 67 0.07 -6.08 -7.94
C LEU A 67 0.75 -7.34 -8.52
N VAL A 68 1.80 -7.83 -7.87
CA VAL A 68 2.49 -9.05 -8.32
C VAL A 68 1.61 -10.29 -8.17
N GLN A 69 0.80 -10.38 -7.09
CA GLN A 69 -0.12 -11.49 -6.88
C GLN A 69 -1.19 -11.58 -7.98
N GLU A 70 -1.63 -10.43 -8.51
CA GLU A 70 -2.56 -10.34 -9.65
C GLU A 70 -1.86 -10.51 -11.02
N GLY A 71 -0.55 -10.78 -11.04
CA GLY A 71 0.22 -11.09 -12.25
C GLY A 71 0.86 -9.89 -12.96
N PHE A 72 0.83 -8.69 -12.38
CA PHE A 72 1.43 -7.50 -12.99
C PHE A 72 2.96 -7.47 -12.79
N LYS A 73 3.70 -7.21 -13.87
CA LYS A 73 5.14 -6.95 -13.82
C LYS A 73 5.38 -5.61 -13.15
N THR A 74 5.75 -5.64 -11.88
CA THR A 74 5.82 -4.45 -11.02
C THR A 74 7.26 -4.09 -10.66
N ALA A 75 7.64 -2.84 -10.86
CA ALA A 75 8.90 -2.29 -10.35
C ALA A 75 8.67 -1.56 -9.02
N VAL A 76 9.55 -1.79 -8.04
CA VAL A 76 9.56 -1.02 -6.78
C VAL A 76 10.85 -0.21 -6.74
N VAL A 77 10.72 1.11 -6.69
CA VAL A 77 11.87 2.03 -6.63
C VAL A 77 11.88 2.69 -5.26
N THR A 78 13.00 2.59 -4.55
CA THR A 78 13.16 3.17 -3.22
C THR A 78 14.55 3.75 -3.06
N LYS A 79 14.65 4.91 -2.40
CA LYS A 79 15.92 5.55 -2.05
C LYS A 79 16.64 4.81 -0.92
N LEU A 80 15.89 4.21 -0.01
CA LEU A 80 16.40 3.50 1.15
C LEU A 80 16.19 2.01 0.97
N PHE A 81 17.06 1.21 1.60
CA PHE A 81 16.79 -0.20 1.76
C PHE A 81 15.44 -0.37 2.49
N PRO A 82 14.53 -1.26 2.06
CA PRO A 82 13.13 -1.26 2.51
C PRO A 82 12.92 -1.25 4.03
N THR A 83 13.74 -2.00 4.77
CA THR A 83 13.66 -2.08 6.25
C THR A 83 14.16 -0.84 6.97
N ARG A 84 14.68 0.17 6.25
CA ARG A 84 15.06 1.49 6.78
C ARG A 84 14.03 2.57 6.48
N SER A 85 12.86 2.21 5.94
CA SER A 85 11.75 3.15 5.81
C SER A 85 11.22 3.56 7.18
N HIS A 86 10.66 4.77 7.30
CA HIS A 86 10.15 5.28 8.58
C HIS A 86 9.03 4.42 9.20
N THR A 87 8.38 3.56 8.42
CA THR A 87 7.42 2.56 8.94
C THR A 87 8.06 1.67 10.01
N VAL A 88 9.38 1.44 9.96
CA VAL A 88 10.10 0.63 10.97
C VAL A 88 10.09 1.26 12.36
N ALA A 89 9.95 2.58 12.46
CA ALA A 89 9.95 3.30 13.72
C ALA A 89 8.56 3.35 14.38
N ALA A 90 7.52 2.79 13.76
CA ALA A 90 6.17 2.80 14.31
C ALA A 90 6.07 1.86 15.53
N GLN A 91 5.71 2.42 16.69
CA GLN A 91 5.54 1.67 17.95
C GLN A 91 4.08 1.65 18.45
N GLY A 92 3.21 2.45 17.83
CA GLY A 92 1.81 2.62 18.22
C GLY A 92 1.01 1.31 18.18
N GLY A 93 1.22 0.51 17.13
CA GLY A 93 0.35 -0.60 16.77
C GLY A 93 -0.55 -0.21 15.59
N ILE A 94 -1.47 -1.11 15.24
CA ILE A 94 -2.44 -0.92 14.14
C ILE A 94 -3.86 -1.11 14.66
N ASN A 95 -4.74 -0.16 14.37
CA ASN A 95 -6.11 -0.21 14.87
C ASN A 95 -6.98 -1.14 14.02
N ALA A 96 -7.65 -2.10 14.68
CA ALA A 96 -8.65 -2.96 14.06
C ALA A 96 -9.67 -3.41 15.12
N ALA A 97 -10.96 -3.30 14.80
CA ALA A 97 -12.04 -3.76 15.69
C ALA A 97 -12.18 -5.28 15.63
N LEU A 98 -11.19 -6.01 16.17
CA LEU A 98 -11.17 -7.48 16.23
C LEU A 98 -12.05 -8.05 17.35
N GLY A 99 -12.30 -7.26 18.40
CA GLY A 99 -13.07 -7.70 19.56
C GLY A 99 -12.34 -8.72 20.44
N ASN A 100 -11.00 -8.67 20.50
CA ASN A 100 -10.24 -9.67 21.26
C ASN A 100 -10.20 -9.37 22.77
N MET A 101 -10.32 -8.11 23.17
CA MET A 101 -10.27 -7.67 24.58
C MET A 101 -11.67 -7.47 25.16
N GLU A 102 -12.56 -6.87 24.37
CA GLU A 102 -13.98 -6.68 24.64
C GLU A 102 -14.74 -6.67 23.30
N ASP A 103 -16.07 -6.76 23.33
CA ASP A 103 -16.88 -6.57 22.12
C ASP A 103 -16.58 -5.20 21.50
N ASP A 104 -16.25 -5.19 20.20
CA ASP A 104 -15.95 -3.96 19.45
C ASP A 104 -16.68 -3.96 18.10
N ASN A 105 -16.80 -2.78 17.50
CA ASN A 105 -17.45 -2.61 16.21
C ASN A 105 -16.68 -1.61 15.35
N TRP A 106 -16.44 -1.95 14.09
CA TRP A 106 -15.75 -1.07 13.15
C TRP A 106 -16.47 0.28 12.94
N LEU A 107 -17.79 0.35 13.16
CA LEU A 107 -18.55 1.60 13.15
C LEU A 107 -18.13 2.53 14.30
N TRP A 108 -17.77 1.99 15.46
CA TRP A 108 -17.27 2.79 16.59
C TRP A 108 -15.86 3.32 16.28
N HIS A 109 -15.01 2.49 15.67
CA HIS A 109 -13.71 2.91 15.15
C HIS A 109 -13.84 4.03 14.10
N MET A 110 -14.81 3.92 13.18
CA MET A 110 -15.09 4.97 12.18
C MET A 110 -15.46 6.29 12.83
N TYR A 111 -16.33 6.24 13.85
CA TYR A 111 -16.77 7.42 14.59
C TYR A 111 -15.60 8.14 15.28
N ASP A 112 -14.71 7.39 15.93
CA ASP A 112 -13.60 7.94 16.70
C ASP A 112 -12.53 8.65 15.86
N THR A 113 -12.32 8.19 14.63
CA THR A 113 -11.18 8.61 13.79
C THR A 113 -11.56 9.57 12.66
N ASP A 114 -12.86 9.88 12.54
CA ASP A 114 -13.45 10.54 11.36
C ASP A 114 -12.91 9.96 10.05
N ALA A 115 -12.68 8.65 10.05
CA ALA A 115 -11.99 7.96 8.98
C ALA A 115 -12.95 7.40 7.95
N ILE A 116 -12.42 7.15 6.75
CA ILE A 116 -13.18 6.60 5.63
C ILE A 116 -13.72 5.22 6.01
N HIS A 117 -15.04 5.04 5.85
CA HIS A 117 -15.79 3.80 6.08
C HIS A 117 -15.07 2.52 5.63
N TYR A 118 -14.45 2.56 4.45
CA TYR A 118 -13.70 1.43 3.90
C TYR A 118 -12.51 1.03 4.79
N MET A 119 -11.74 2.00 5.28
CA MET A 119 -10.55 1.75 6.08
C MET A 119 -10.89 1.01 7.38
N THR A 120 -11.91 1.47 8.10
CA THR A 120 -12.26 0.89 9.40
C THR A 120 -12.97 -0.45 9.26
N ARG A 121 -13.78 -0.62 8.22
CA ARG A 121 -14.42 -1.91 7.87
C ARG A 121 -13.41 -2.97 7.46
N GLU A 122 -12.39 -2.63 6.67
CA GLU A 122 -11.39 -3.57 6.19
C GLU A 122 -10.23 -3.81 7.18
N ALA A 123 -10.06 -2.93 8.19
CA ALA A 123 -8.97 -3.04 9.16
C ALA A 123 -8.87 -4.43 9.84
N PRO A 124 -9.97 -5.07 10.30
CA PRO A 124 -9.92 -6.44 10.82
C PRO A 124 -9.30 -7.44 9.84
N HIS A 125 -9.73 -7.42 8.57
CA HIS A 125 -9.22 -8.32 7.54
C HIS A 125 -7.74 -8.07 7.24
N ALA A 126 -7.34 -6.79 7.13
CA ALA A 126 -5.95 -6.42 6.89
C ALA A 126 -5.00 -6.84 8.03
N VAL A 127 -5.44 -6.71 9.29
CA VAL A 127 -4.62 -7.14 10.44
C VAL A 127 -4.50 -8.66 10.51
N ILE A 128 -5.58 -9.40 10.25
CA ILE A 128 -5.54 -10.87 10.21
C ILE A 128 -4.65 -11.35 9.06
N GLU A 129 -4.68 -10.68 7.90
CA GLU A 129 -3.77 -10.97 6.79
C GLU A 129 -2.30 -10.82 7.22
N LEU A 130 -1.96 -9.73 7.91
CA LEU A 130 -0.61 -9.52 8.43
C LEU A 130 -0.20 -10.60 9.45
N ASP A 131 -1.12 -11.00 10.33
CA ASP A 131 -0.86 -12.07 11.31
C ASP A 131 -0.56 -13.40 10.60
N ASN A 132 -1.31 -13.72 9.54
CA ASN A 132 -1.10 -14.92 8.71
C ASN A 132 0.23 -14.86 7.92
N TYR A 133 0.73 -13.68 7.56
CA TYR A 133 2.07 -13.51 7.00
C TYR A 133 3.20 -13.61 8.04
N GLY A 134 2.86 -13.86 9.31
CA GLY A 134 3.83 -14.04 10.40
C GLY A 134 4.23 -12.75 11.10
N MET A 135 3.42 -11.69 11.00
CA MET A 135 3.63 -10.48 11.79
C MET A 135 3.57 -10.84 13.28
N PRO A 136 4.60 -10.53 14.08
CA PRO A 136 4.72 -11.01 15.45
C PRO A 136 3.89 -10.15 16.40
N PHE A 137 2.56 -10.21 16.31
CA PHE A 137 1.69 -9.57 17.28
C PHE A 137 1.86 -10.18 18.67
N SER A 138 1.80 -9.34 19.69
CA SER A 138 1.64 -9.79 21.08
C SER A 138 0.35 -10.59 21.20
N ARG A 139 0.31 -11.55 22.13
CA ARG A 139 -0.83 -12.48 22.29
C ARG A 139 -1.52 -12.34 23.63
N THR A 140 -2.84 -12.56 23.65
CA THR A 140 -3.61 -12.77 24.88
C THR A 140 -3.35 -14.17 25.45
N PRO A 141 -3.76 -14.49 26.69
CA PRO A 141 -3.65 -15.84 27.24
C PRO A 141 -4.34 -16.91 26.39
N GLU A 142 -5.38 -16.53 25.64
CA GLU A 142 -6.12 -17.40 24.72
C GLU A 142 -5.46 -17.51 23.32
N GLY A 143 -4.29 -16.90 23.12
CA GLY A 143 -3.54 -16.95 21.86
C GLY A 143 -4.05 -15.99 20.77
N ARG A 144 -5.01 -15.11 21.08
CA ARG A 144 -5.51 -14.08 20.14
C ARG A 144 -4.56 -12.88 20.08
N ILE A 145 -4.70 -12.03 19.06
CA ILE A 145 -3.92 -10.78 18.96
C ILE A 145 -4.28 -9.87 20.13
N TYR A 146 -3.28 -9.50 20.93
CA TYR A 146 -3.43 -8.56 22.03
C TYR A 146 -3.65 -7.14 21.51
N GLN A 147 -4.63 -6.45 22.09
CA GLN A 147 -4.99 -5.09 21.74
C GLN A 147 -4.88 -4.19 22.98
N ARG A 148 -4.31 -3.00 22.82
CA ARG A 148 -4.13 -2.02 23.89
C ARG A 148 -5.03 -0.81 23.70
N ALA A 149 -5.24 -0.06 24.79
CA ALA A 149 -5.86 1.25 24.74
C ALA A 149 -4.96 2.22 23.98
N PHE A 150 -5.58 3.15 23.25
CA PHE A 150 -4.90 4.25 22.57
C PHE A 150 -5.74 5.53 22.66
N GLY A 151 -5.08 6.68 22.56
CA GLY A 151 -5.76 7.97 22.66
C GLY A 151 -6.83 8.16 21.59
N GLY A 152 -7.98 8.72 21.98
CA GLY A 152 -9.08 9.03 21.06
C GLY A 152 -9.88 7.81 20.59
N GLN A 153 -9.90 6.72 21.34
CA GLN A 153 -10.63 5.49 21.00
C GLN A 153 -11.72 5.18 22.04
N SER A 154 -12.96 5.05 21.61
CA SER A 154 -14.12 4.83 22.45
C SER A 154 -15.02 3.68 21.98
N LEU A 155 -15.79 3.13 22.90
CA LEU A 155 -16.86 2.18 22.58
C LEU A 155 -18.20 2.90 22.40
N LYS A 156 -19.13 2.29 21.66
CA LYS A 156 -20.53 2.76 21.53
C LYS A 156 -20.66 4.26 21.17
N PHE A 157 -19.93 4.70 20.15
CA PHE A 157 -19.95 6.09 19.65
C PHE A 157 -19.68 7.14 20.75
N GLY A 158 -18.59 6.98 21.50
CA GLY A 158 -18.18 7.92 22.56
C GLY A 158 -18.80 7.67 23.95
N LYS A 159 -19.76 6.74 24.07
CA LYS A 159 -20.54 6.57 25.31
C LYS A 159 -20.15 5.36 26.15
N GLY A 160 -19.35 4.46 25.59
CA GLY A 160 -19.01 3.17 26.22
C GLY A 160 -17.66 3.13 26.95
N GLY A 161 -17.00 4.28 27.12
CA GLY A 161 -15.66 4.35 27.72
C GLY A 161 -14.55 4.05 26.72
N GLN A 162 -13.33 3.85 27.24
CA GLN A 162 -12.11 3.62 26.46
C GLN A 162 -12.16 2.25 25.75
N ALA A 163 -11.80 2.23 24.48
CA ALA A 163 -11.65 0.99 23.71
C ALA A 163 -10.20 0.50 23.65
N HIS A 164 -10.04 -0.81 23.49
CA HIS A 164 -8.76 -1.51 23.29
C HIS A 164 -8.74 -2.17 21.91
N ARG A 165 -8.48 -1.36 20.87
CA ARG A 165 -8.44 -1.85 19.47
C ARG A 165 -7.11 -1.70 18.76
N CYS A 166 -6.12 -1.16 19.44
CA CYS A 166 -4.79 -0.98 18.88
C CYS A 166 -3.99 -2.29 19.03
N CYS A 167 -3.85 -3.05 17.94
CA CYS A 167 -3.13 -4.32 17.91
C CYS A 167 -1.64 -4.07 18.13
N ALA A 168 -1.07 -4.62 19.21
CA ALA A 168 0.31 -4.37 19.58
C ALA A 168 1.25 -5.43 19.01
N VAL A 169 2.37 -4.98 18.48
CA VAL A 169 3.45 -5.87 18.02
C VAL A 169 4.33 -6.22 19.22
N ALA A 170 4.77 -7.48 19.29
CA ALA A 170 5.73 -7.89 20.30
C ALA A 170 7.02 -7.10 20.10
N ASP A 171 7.44 -6.41 21.15
CA ASP A 171 8.68 -5.64 21.09
C ASP A 171 9.85 -6.60 20.84
N ARG A 172 10.68 -6.27 19.86
CA ARG A 172 11.90 -7.03 19.51
C ARG A 172 13.17 -6.18 19.74
N GLN A 173 13.07 -5.07 20.48
CA GLN A 173 14.23 -4.29 20.88
C GLN A 173 15.03 -4.98 21.98
#